data_AF-A0A4Y2SQ48-F1
#
_entry.id   AF-A0A4Y2SQ48-F1
#
_cell.length_a   1.000
_cell.length_b   1.000
_cell.length_c   1.000
_cell.angle_alpha   90.00
_cell.angle_beta   90.00
_cell.angle_gamma   90.00
#
_symmetry.space_group_name_H-M   'P 1'
#
loop_
_entity.id
_entity.type
_entity.pdbx_description
1 polymer ?
#
loop_
_entity_poly.entity_id
_entity_poly.type
_entity_poly.pdbx_seq_one_letter_code
_entity_poly.pdbx_strand_id
1 'polypeptide(L)'
;MSKIYIELQVKILNPKLSVSTKSGLKEHISELDKLSPSASYVLWEDGAPKKIWDDPSEHYTLRNLKRGIASFLQHRKKDQDTREIDVSGECDIIYKVQGNSIRRRKGNCIHSKFDKNLSQGNGIRSASAVHQSTTDCEWKDGKLPIASKCKSSEYVKLYSNAWHRPSMCVDERSGLVLEDTGKEANVFKNKDLESVIEELKKSQAGLEADILESILVINEEKIKKRQLKSTITRLEKDLATESLATVSSVKAFYKLLPIIRTSSAEEILQVLKNEKFGDI
;
A
#
# COMPACT_ATOMS: atom_id res chain seq x y z
N MET A 1 36.68 0.01 -0.46
CA MET A 1 35.58 0.80 -1.03
C MET A 1 34.59 1.08 0.09
N SER A 2 34.44 2.34 0.48
CA SER A 2 33.53 2.77 1.54
C SER A 2 32.09 2.59 1.04
N LYS A 3 31.38 1.63 1.64
CA LYS A 3 29.94 1.49 1.44
C LYS A 3 29.27 2.68 2.14
N ILE A 4 28.60 3.53 1.37
CA ILE A 4 27.81 4.63 1.89
C ILE A 4 26.51 4.01 2.38
N TYR A 5 26.16 4.29 3.62
CA TYR A 5 24.95 3.77 4.25
C TYR A 5 24.08 4.98 4.61
N ILE A 6 22.82 4.93 4.17
CA ILE A 6 21.80 5.99 4.11
C ILE A 6 21.97 6.96 2.93
N GLU A 7 21.12 6.78 1.91
CA GLU A 7 21.17 7.63 0.70
C GLU A 7 19.86 8.36 0.41
N LEU A 8 18.78 8.13 1.18
CA LEU A 8 17.50 8.85 0.97
C LEU A 8 16.73 9.07 2.27
N GLN A 9 16.46 10.34 2.58
CA GLN A 9 15.46 10.76 3.56
C GLN A 9 14.19 11.18 2.81
N VAL A 10 13.03 10.66 3.23
CA VAL A 10 11.74 11.00 2.65
C VAL A 10 10.88 11.70 3.70
N LYS A 11 10.47 12.92 3.41
CA LYS A 11 9.55 13.71 4.24
C LYS A 11 8.45 14.31 3.38
N ILE A 12 7.21 14.23 3.86
CA ILE A 12 6.04 14.82 3.22
C ILE A 12 5.75 16.12 3.98
N LEU A 13 5.69 17.27 3.30
CA LEU A 13 5.56 18.57 3.97
C LEU A 13 4.12 19.10 4.00
N ASN A 14 3.35 18.92 2.92
CA ASN A 14 2.00 19.47 2.78
C ASN A 14 1.12 18.53 1.94
N PRO A 15 0.73 17.35 2.46
CA PRO A 15 -0.15 16.46 1.71
C PRO A 15 -1.52 17.11 1.54
N LYS A 16 -2.06 17.09 0.32
CA LYS A 16 -3.41 17.56 0.03
C LYS A 16 -4.19 16.48 -0.71
N LEU A 17 -5.44 16.26 -0.31
CA LEU A 17 -6.34 15.38 -1.02
C LEU A 17 -7.30 16.20 -1.88
N SER A 18 -7.43 15.82 -3.15
CA SER A 18 -8.44 16.36 -4.06
C SER A 18 -9.29 15.23 -4.60
N VAL A 19 -10.61 15.47 -4.71
CA VAL A 19 -11.58 14.50 -5.19
C VAL A 19 -12.18 15.00 -6.49
N SER A 20 -12.37 14.09 -7.45
CA SER A 20 -13.05 14.40 -8.71
C SER A 20 -14.52 14.69 -8.48
N THR A 21 -14.97 15.82 -8.99
CA THR A 21 -16.37 16.25 -8.99
C THR A 21 -16.81 16.53 -10.43
N LYS A 22 -18.10 16.74 -10.65
CA LYS A 22 -18.64 17.11 -11.98
C LYS A 22 -17.99 18.37 -12.56
N SER A 23 -17.47 19.26 -11.71
CA SER A 23 -16.80 20.51 -12.08
C SER A 23 -15.27 20.44 -12.06
N GLY A 24 -14.68 19.24 -11.91
CA GLY A 24 -13.23 19.05 -11.83
C GLY A 24 -12.74 18.61 -10.44
N LEU A 25 -11.43 18.70 -10.21
CA LEU A 25 -10.82 18.32 -8.93
C LEU A 25 -11.06 19.41 -7.89
N LYS A 26 -11.61 19.03 -6.72
CA LYS A 26 -11.81 19.92 -5.58
C LYS A 26 -11.06 19.40 -4.37
N GLU A 27 -10.37 20.28 -3.66
CA GLU A 27 -9.72 19.94 -2.39
C GLU A 27 -10.75 19.41 -1.39
N HIS A 28 -10.38 18.35 -0.67
CA HIS A 28 -11.22 17.66 0.29
C HIS A 28 -10.50 17.53 1.62
N ILE A 29 -11.14 18.02 2.68
CA ILE A 29 -10.64 17.88 4.04
C ILE A 29 -10.68 16.40 4.40
N SER A 30 -9.55 15.86 4.79
CA SER A 30 -9.34 14.45 5.06
C SER A 30 -8.59 14.25 6.37
N GLU A 31 -8.54 13.01 6.86
CA GLU A 31 -7.72 12.68 8.03
C GLU A 31 -6.22 12.95 7.78
N LEU A 32 -5.77 13.05 6.52
CA LEU A 32 -4.38 13.39 6.20
C LEU A 32 -4.00 14.79 6.68
N ASP A 33 -4.95 15.73 6.73
CA ASP A 33 -4.71 17.11 7.15
C ASP A 33 -4.40 17.22 8.65
N LYS A 34 -4.74 16.20 9.43
CA LYS A 34 -4.50 16.13 10.88
C LYS A 34 -3.21 15.40 11.24
N LEU A 35 -2.53 14.80 10.26
CA LEU A 35 -1.34 14.00 10.50
C LEU A 35 -0.10 14.90 10.59
N SER A 36 0.78 14.60 11.54
CA SER A 36 2.10 15.20 11.66
C SER A 36 3.12 14.30 10.96
N PRO A 37 3.56 14.62 9.73
CA PRO A 37 4.46 13.75 8.98
C PRO A 37 5.86 13.74 9.59
N SER A 38 6.35 12.54 9.90
CA SER A 38 7.72 12.29 10.35
C SER A 38 8.60 11.91 9.16
N ALA A 39 9.93 12.06 9.29
CA ALA A 39 10.83 11.61 8.25
C ALA A 39 10.96 10.07 8.27
N SER A 40 11.08 9.47 7.09
CA SER A 40 11.53 8.08 6.94
C SER A 40 12.90 8.06 6.29
N TYR A 41 13.73 7.10 6.70
CA TYR A 41 15.08 6.92 6.20
C TYR A 41 15.16 5.61 5.45
N VAL A 42 15.74 5.63 4.25
CA VAL A 42 15.82 4.46 3.38
C VAL A 42 17.27 4.12 3.14
N LEU A 43 17.63 2.86 3.42
CA LEU A 43 18.87 2.29 2.94
C LEU A 43 18.68 1.98 1.46
N TRP A 44 19.46 2.67 0.64
CA TRP A 44 19.46 2.51 -0.79
C TRP A 44 20.79 1.87 -1.20
N GLU A 45 20.72 0.80 -1.99
CA GLU A 45 21.91 0.11 -2.47
C GLU A 45 21.70 -0.29 -3.93
N ASP A 46 22.71 -0.02 -4.75
CA ASP A 46 22.74 -0.37 -6.17
C ASP A 46 21.51 0.11 -6.96
N GLY A 47 20.92 1.25 -6.60
CA GLY A 47 19.75 1.78 -7.29
C GLY A 47 18.40 1.26 -6.77
N ALA A 48 18.39 0.50 -5.66
CA ALA A 48 17.17 -0.02 -5.06
C ALA A 48 17.09 0.16 -3.53
N PRO A 49 15.90 0.43 -2.99
CA PRO A 49 15.65 0.42 -1.55
C PRO A 49 15.79 -1.00 -0.97
N LYS A 50 16.50 -1.13 0.16
CA LYS A 50 16.72 -2.42 0.86
C LYS A 50 16.00 -2.49 2.20
N LYS A 51 15.99 -1.38 2.93
CA LYS A 51 15.44 -1.29 4.28
C LYS A 51 14.93 0.11 4.53
N ILE A 52 13.88 0.24 5.33
CA ILE A 52 13.32 1.52 5.74
C ILE A 52 13.31 1.61 7.27
N TRP A 53 13.55 2.81 7.79
CA TRP A 53 13.30 3.17 9.17
C TRP A 53 12.24 4.25 9.20
N ASP A 54 11.14 4.00 9.88
CA ASP A 54 10.03 4.94 10.02
C ASP A 54 9.42 4.87 11.42
N ASP A 55 8.60 5.85 11.74
CA ASP A 55 7.94 5.95 13.05
C ASP A 55 6.63 5.15 13.03
N PRO A 56 6.48 4.07 13.82
CA PRO A 56 5.27 3.27 13.88
C PRO A 56 4.03 4.03 14.35
N SER A 57 4.21 5.14 15.09
CA SER A 57 3.11 5.98 15.54
C SER A 57 2.50 6.82 14.41
N GLU A 58 3.23 7.02 13.31
CA GLU A 58 2.70 7.68 12.12
C GLU A 58 1.66 6.79 11.43
N HIS A 59 0.56 7.40 10.97
CA HIS A 59 -0.49 6.68 10.27
C HIS A 59 0.04 5.95 9.03
N TYR A 60 -0.31 4.66 8.91
CA TYR A 60 0.20 3.76 7.86
C TYR A 60 0.05 4.30 6.43
N THR A 61 -0.97 5.13 6.16
CA THR A 61 -1.14 5.77 4.84
C THR A 61 0.07 6.63 4.45
N LEU A 62 0.60 7.46 5.36
CA LEU A 62 1.77 8.29 5.07
C LEU A 62 3.04 7.43 4.97
N ARG A 63 3.17 6.46 5.87
CA ARG A 63 4.26 5.47 5.84
C ARG A 63 4.30 4.69 4.53
N ASN A 64 3.15 4.29 4.00
CA ASN A 64 3.02 3.62 2.71
C ASN A 64 3.29 4.56 1.54
N LEU A 65 2.87 5.83 1.63
CA LEU A 65 3.18 6.82 0.60
C LEU A 65 4.69 7.05 0.51
N LYS A 66 5.40 7.13 1.65
CA LYS A 66 6.86 7.23 1.69
C LYS A 66 7.55 5.98 1.10
N ARG A 67 7.09 4.78 1.43
CA ARG A 67 7.54 3.52 0.79
C ARG A 67 7.30 3.54 -0.72
N GLY A 68 6.13 4.01 -1.15
CA GLY A 68 5.78 4.17 -2.55
C GLY A 68 6.73 5.11 -3.29
N ILE A 69 7.04 6.28 -2.71
CA ILE A 69 8.02 7.23 -3.27
C ILE A 69 9.40 6.60 -3.38
N ALA A 70 9.86 5.90 -2.34
CA ALA A 70 11.15 5.21 -2.39
C ALA A 70 11.16 4.12 -3.47
N SER A 71 10.12 3.30 -3.55
CA SER A 71 9.94 2.31 -4.64
C SER A 71 9.90 2.97 -6.02
N PHE A 72 9.30 4.16 -6.15
CA PHE A 72 9.15 4.86 -7.43
C PHE A 72 10.49 5.25 -8.05
N LEU A 73 11.49 5.57 -7.22
CA LEU A 73 12.82 6.03 -7.64
C LEU A 73 13.80 4.87 -7.94
N GLN A 74 13.36 3.63 -7.76
CA GLN A 74 14.19 2.45 -7.97
C GLN A 74 14.53 2.25 -9.46
N HIS A 75 15.81 2.04 -9.75
CA HIS A 75 16.36 2.05 -11.11
C HIS A 75 17.58 1.12 -11.29
N ARG A 76 17.93 0.89 -12.55
CA ARG A 76 19.15 0.18 -12.98
C ARG A 76 19.87 0.96 -14.07
N LYS A 77 21.21 0.91 -14.06
CA LYS A 77 22.04 1.61 -15.06
C LYS A 77 22.10 0.90 -16.42
N LYS A 78 21.61 -0.33 -16.50
CA LYS A 78 21.63 -1.17 -17.70
C LYS A 78 20.29 -1.89 -17.84
N ASP A 79 20.00 -2.31 -19.07
CA ASP A 79 18.93 -3.26 -19.35
C ASP A 79 19.11 -4.52 -18.51
N GLN A 80 18.05 -4.91 -17.82
CA GLN A 80 18.07 -6.07 -16.94
C GLN A 80 16.65 -6.55 -16.67
N ASP A 81 16.49 -7.86 -16.71
CA ASP A 81 15.32 -8.56 -16.20
C ASP A 81 15.71 -9.16 -14.84
N THR A 82 14.93 -8.88 -13.80
CA THR A 82 15.29 -9.25 -12.44
C THR A 82 14.05 -9.31 -11.56
N ARG A 83 14.20 -9.94 -10.40
CA ARG A 83 13.17 -9.96 -9.36
C ARG A 83 13.58 -9.03 -8.24
N GLU A 84 12.69 -8.11 -7.85
CA GLU A 84 13.00 -7.07 -6.86
C GLU A 84 11.85 -6.87 -5.88
N ILE A 85 12.20 -6.50 -4.65
CA ILE A 85 11.23 -6.16 -3.61
C ILE A 85 10.94 -4.66 -3.71
N ASP A 86 9.66 -4.32 -3.76
CA ASP A 86 9.17 -2.96 -3.74
C ASP A 86 7.93 -2.82 -2.83
N VAL A 87 7.20 -1.70 -2.90
CA VAL A 87 6.01 -1.48 -2.06
C VAL A 87 4.90 -2.51 -2.30
N SER A 88 4.85 -3.13 -3.48
CA SER A 88 3.89 -4.16 -3.87
C SER A 88 4.31 -5.57 -3.45
N GLY A 89 5.51 -5.77 -2.91
CA GLY A 89 6.07 -7.10 -2.65
C GLY A 89 7.24 -7.44 -3.56
N GLU A 90 7.48 -8.73 -3.75
CA GLU A 90 8.50 -9.26 -4.64
C GLU A 90 7.93 -9.44 -6.07
N CYS A 91 8.44 -8.67 -7.03
CA CYS A 91 7.88 -8.57 -8.37
C CYS A 91 8.90 -8.88 -9.46
N ASP A 92 8.39 -9.31 -10.63
CA ASP A 92 9.17 -9.42 -11.86
C ASP A 92 9.30 -8.03 -12.49
N ILE A 93 10.55 -7.60 -12.71
CA ILE A 93 10.88 -6.27 -13.22
C ILE A 93 11.72 -6.38 -14.49
N ILE A 94 11.35 -5.57 -15.49
CA ILE A 94 12.09 -5.41 -16.76
C ILE A 94 12.51 -3.95 -16.86
N TYR A 95 13.82 -3.71 -16.90
CA TYR A 95 14.42 -2.40 -17.12
C TYR A 95 14.86 -2.22 -18.57
N LYS A 96 14.53 -1.04 -19.12
CA LYS A 96 15.02 -0.56 -20.41
C LYS A 96 15.63 0.82 -20.26
N VAL A 97 16.91 0.95 -20.59
CA VAL A 97 17.71 2.18 -20.40
C VAL A 97 18.06 2.76 -21.77
N GLN A 98 17.67 4.01 -22.01
CA GLN A 98 17.94 4.75 -23.23
C GLN A 98 18.51 6.13 -22.88
N GLY A 99 19.84 6.23 -22.87
CA GLY A 99 20.55 7.41 -22.37
C GLY A 99 20.16 7.69 -20.92
N ASN A 100 19.51 8.82 -20.70
CA ASN A 100 19.03 9.27 -19.38
C ASN A 100 17.59 8.84 -19.06
N SER A 101 16.92 8.17 -20.00
CA SER A 101 15.58 7.65 -19.79
C SER A 101 15.63 6.20 -19.33
N ILE A 102 14.96 5.90 -18.22
CA ILE A 102 14.82 4.55 -17.69
C ILE A 102 13.33 4.21 -17.64
N ARG A 103 12.97 3.16 -18.37
CA ARG A 103 11.65 2.54 -18.32
C ARG A 103 11.71 1.28 -17.47
N ARG A 104 10.89 1.22 -16.44
CA ARG A 104 10.67 0.06 -15.60
C ARG A 104 9.29 -0.52 -15.86
N ARG A 105 9.19 -1.81 -16.17
CA ARG A 105 7.92 -2.54 -16.22
C ARG A 105 7.89 -3.55 -15.09
N LYS A 106 6.76 -3.59 -14.39
CA LYS A 106 6.52 -4.44 -13.22
C LYS A 106 5.28 -5.31 -13.43
N GLY A 107 5.36 -6.58 -13.03
CA GLY A 107 4.24 -7.51 -12.98
C GLY A 107 4.52 -8.68 -12.04
N ASN A 108 3.56 -9.60 -11.93
CA ASN A 108 3.66 -10.84 -11.12
C ASN A 108 4.16 -10.62 -9.68
N CYS A 109 3.68 -9.54 -9.04
CA CYS A 109 4.05 -9.22 -7.67
C CYS A 109 3.49 -10.24 -6.68
N ILE A 110 4.33 -10.61 -5.70
CA ILE A 110 3.95 -11.47 -4.57
C ILE A 110 4.22 -10.71 -3.27
N HIS A 111 3.17 -10.41 -2.50
CA HIS A 111 3.27 -9.72 -1.23
C HIS A 111 3.41 -10.73 -0.08
N SER A 112 4.48 -10.61 0.72
CA SER A 112 4.87 -11.62 1.72
C SER A 112 3.77 -11.97 2.73
N LYS A 113 2.95 -10.97 3.11
CA LYS A 113 1.86 -11.06 4.08
C LYS A 113 0.52 -11.57 3.54
N PHE A 114 0.25 -11.51 2.23
CA PHE A 114 -1.13 -11.66 1.70
C PHE A 114 -1.33 -12.85 0.75
N ASP A 115 -0.35 -13.20 -0.07
CA ASP A 115 -0.58 -14.24 -1.10
C ASP A 115 -0.64 -15.67 -0.54
N LYS A 116 -0.29 -15.86 0.73
CA LYS A 116 -0.34 -17.17 1.39
C LYS A 116 -1.74 -17.59 1.84
N ASN A 117 -2.70 -16.66 1.95
CA ASN A 117 -3.96 -16.92 2.69
C ASN A 117 -5.26 -16.66 1.91
N LEU A 118 -5.20 -16.30 0.62
CA LEU A 118 -6.39 -15.93 -0.17
C LEU A 118 -6.73 -16.89 -1.31
N SER A 119 -5.93 -17.92 -1.56
CA SER A 119 -6.20 -18.91 -2.60
C SER A 119 -7.10 -20.03 -2.08
N GLN A 120 -8.26 -20.21 -2.71
CA GLN A 120 -9.06 -21.42 -2.56
C GLN A 120 -8.33 -22.56 -3.30
N GLY A 121 -8.28 -23.75 -2.69
CA GLY A 121 -7.67 -24.93 -3.34
C GLY A 121 -8.34 -25.34 -4.66
N ASN A 122 -9.58 -24.88 -4.91
CA ASN A 122 -10.23 -25.01 -6.20
C ASN A 122 -10.07 -23.71 -7.01
N GLY A 123 -9.22 -23.76 -8.04
CA GLY A 123 -8.91 -22.61 -8.89
C GLY A 123 -10.11 -21.95 -9.55
N ILE A 124 -11.19 -22.69 -9.85
CA ILE A 124 -12.42 -22.14 -10.47
C ILE A 124 -13.16 -21.22 -9.50
N ARG A 125 -13.14 -21.53 -8.20
CA ARG A 125 -13.79 -20.73 -7.15
C ARG A 125 -12.94 -19.57 -6.66
N SER A 126 -11.71 -19.46 -7.16
CA SER A 126 -10.80 -18.37 -6.79
C SER A 126 -11.11 -17.09 -7.59
N ALA A 127 -10.55 -15.99 -7.11
CA ALA A 127 -10.34 -14.80 -7.91
C ALA A 127 -8.87 -14.77 -8.36
N SER A 128 -8.64 -14.13 -9.50
CA SER A 128 -7.30 -13.86 -10.01
C SER A 128 -7.15 -12.36 -10.24
N ALA A 129 -5.99 -11.85 -9.85
CA ALA A 129 -5.59 -10.47 -10.07
C ALA A 129 -4.50 -10.44 -11.15
N VAL A 130 -4.61 -9.50 -12.09
CA VAL A 130 -3.55 -9.16 -13.03
C VAL A 130 -3.10 -7.76 -12.69
N HIS A 131 -1.80 -7.63 -12.44
CA HIS A 131 -1.15 -6.37 -12.10
C HIS A 131 -0.06 -6.07 -13.10
N GLN A 132 -0.09 -4.86 -13.65
CA GLN A 132 0.93 -4.35 -14.55
C GLN A 132 1.18 -2.88 -14.23
N SER A 133 2.44 -2.50 -14.12
CA SER A 133 2.83 -1.12 -13.85
C SER A 133 4.00 -0.75 -14.75
N THR A 134 3.94 0.44 -15.36
CA THR A 134 5.03 0.98 -16.18
C THR A 134 5.42 2.34 -15.63
N THR A 135 6.68 2.48 -15.26
CA THR A 135 7.27 3.72 -14.75
C THR A 135 8.34 4.19 -15.72
N ASP A 136 8.23 5.44 -16.16
CA ASP A 136 9.19 6.13 -17.03
C ASP A 136 9.84 7.27 -16.23
N CYS A 137 11.15 7.22 -16.08
CA CYS A 137 11.94 8.22 -15.37
C CYS A 137 13.01 8.83 -16.27
N GLU A 138 13.16 10.14 -16.21
CA GLU A 138 14.28 10.90 -16.75
C GLU A 138 15.24 11.22 -15.61
N TRP A 139 16.52 10.95 -15.82
CA TRP A 139 17.58 11.18 -14.86
C TRP A 139 18.48 12.33 -15.34
N LYS A 140 18.96 13.17 -14.43
CA LYS A 140 19.92 14.22 -14.80
C LYS A 140 21.27 13.58 -15.11
N ASP A 141 21.90 14.05 -16.18
CA ASP A 141 23.26 13.65 -16.54
C ASP A 141 24.25 14.09 -15.46
N GLY A 142 25.05 13.15 -14.92
CA GLY A 142 26.01 13.41 -13.85
C GLY A 142 26.49 12.15 -13.11
N LYS A 143 27.34 12.33 -12.10
CA LYS A 143 27.86 11.22 -11.25
C LYS A 143 26.81 10.65 -10.27
N LEU A 144 25.73 11.38 -10.01
CA LEU A 144 24.70 11.03 -9.02
C LEU A 144 23.37 10.71 -9.71
N PRO A 145 22.66 9.66 -9.29
CA PRO A 145 21.36 9.32 -9.83
C PRO A 145 20.29 10.26 -9.27
N ILE A 146 20.11 11.42 -9.91
CA ILE A 146 19.06 12.37 -9.55
C ILE A 146 17.95 12.30 -10.61
N ALA A 147 16.77 11.83 -10.23
CA ALA A 147 15.60 11.83 -11.12
C ALA A 147 15.10 13.26 -11.33
N SER A 148 14.98 13.72 -12.57
CA SER A 148 14.36 15.01 -12.90
C SER A 148 12.84 14.88 -12.90
N LYS A 149 12.34 13.78 -13.47
CA LYS A 149 10.92 13.55 -13.67
C LYS A 149 10.64 12.07 -13.78
N CYS A 150 9.62 11.60 -13.09
CA CYS A 150 9.15 10.23 -13.19
C CYS A 150 7.64 10.22 -13.35
N LYS A 151 7.12 9.33 -14.19
CA LYS A 151 5.69 9.11 -14.40
C LYS A 151 5.41 7.62 -14.37
N SER A 152 4.30 7.23 -13.77
CA SER A 152 3.87 5.83 -13.79
C SER A 152 2.41 5.72 -14.19
N SER A 153 2.11 4.61 -14.84
CA SER A 153 0.75 4.14 -15.06
C SER A 153 0.68 2.73 -14.53
N GLU A 154 -0.27 2.50 -13.63
CA GLU A 154 -0.50 1.20 -13.04
C GLU A 154 -1.93 0.74 -13.29
N TYR A 155 -2.05 -0.56 -13.53
CA TYR A 155 -3.29 -1.18 -13.91
C TYR A 155 -3.49 -2.50 -13.17
N VAL A 156 -4.61 -2.60 -12.45
CA VAL A 156 -5.01 -3.81 -11.72
C VAL A 156 -6.37 -4.26 -12.21
N LYS A 157 -6.46 -5.51 -12.68
CA LYS A 157 -7.72 -6.21 -12.98
C LYS A 157 -7.93 -7.29 -11.94
N LEU A 158 -9.14 -7.37 -11.38
CA LEU A 158 -9.60 -8.50 -10.59
C LEU A 158 -10.78 -9.16 -11.31
N TYR A 159 -10.74 -10.48 -11.45
CA TYR A 159 -11.84 -11.27 -12.01
C TYR A 159 -12.04 -12.56 -11.23
N SER A 160 -13.26 -13.11 -11.31
CA SER A 160 -13.53 -14.45 -10.82
C SER A 160 -13.09 -15.47 -11.85
N ASN A 161 -12.47 -16.57 -11.42
CA ASN A 161 -12.05 -17.62 -12.35
C ASN A 161 -13.24 -18.39 -12.93
N ALA A 162 -14.39 -18.36 -12.26
CA ALA A 162 -15.65 -18.88 -12.80
C ALA A 162 -16.29 -17.93 -13.83
N TRP A 163 -15.88 -16.65 -13.86
CA TRP A 163 -16.47 -15.63 -14.73
C TRP A 163 -15.42 -14.61 -15.18
N HIS A 164 -14.88 -14.80 -16.38
CA HIS A 164 -13.75 -14.04 -16.93
C HIS A 164 -14.04 -12.56 -17.33
N ARG A 165 -15.14 -11.96 -16.83
CA ARG A 165 -15.30 -10.50 -16.93
C ARG A 165 -14.63 -9.83 -15.73
N PRO A 166 -13.87 -8.73 -15.93
CA PRO A 166 -13.31 -7.97 -14.82
C PRO A 166 -14.41 -7.49 -13.87
N SER A 167 -14.31 -7.90 -12.60
CA SER A 167 -15.20 -7.44 -11.53
C SER A 167 -14.76 -6.08 -10.99
N MET A 168 -13.45 -5.78 -11.10
CA MET A 168 -12.85 -4.52 -10.68
C MET A 168 -11.66 -4.21 -11.58
N CYS A 169 -11.56 -2.94 -11.98
CA CYS A 169 -10.40 -2.38 -12.65
C CYS A 169 -9.96 -1.16 -11.84
N VAL A 170 -8.66 -1.04 -11.58
CA VAL A 170 -8.06 0.15 -10.99
C VAL A 170 -7.01 0.67 -11.96
N ASP A 171 -7.22 1.90 -12.41
CA ASP A 171 -6.28 2.66 -13.22
C ASP A 171 -5.65 3.74 -12.34
N GLU A 172 -4.34 3.73 -12.22
CA GLU A 172 -3.57 4.63 -11.38
C GLU A 172 -2.55 5.38 -12.24
N ARG A 173 -2.33 6.64 -11.87
CA ARG A 173 -1.31 7.50 -12.48
C ARG A 173 -0.59 8.26 -11.39
N SER A 174 0.74 8.12 -11.38
CA SER A 174 1.63 8.82 -10.45
C SER A 174 2.66 9.64 -11.19
N GLY A 175 3.14 10.70 -10.55
CA GLY A 175 4.23 11.51 -11.08
C GLY A 175 5.03 12.20 -10.00
N LEU A 176 6.34 12.27 -10.19
CA LEU A 176 7.27 13.07 -9.40
C LEU A 176 8.03 14.02 -10.33
N VAL A 177 8.22 15.25 -9.88
CA VAL A 177 9.01 16.28 -10.58
C VAL A 177 9.97 16.89 -9.58
N LEU A 178 11.23 17.02 -9.97
CA LEU A 178 12.24 17.72 -9.19
C LEU A 178 12.08 19.23 -9.38
N GLU A 179 11.68 19.91 -8.32
CA GLU A 179 11.55 21.38 -8.30
C GLU A 179 12.87 22.08 -8.01
N ASP A 180 13.62 21.63 -6.99
CA ASP A 180 14.86 22.29 -6.56
C ASP A 180 15.88 21.29 -5.96
N THR A 181 17.14 21.70 -5.85
CA THR A 181 18.22 20.94 -5.23
C THR A 181 18.94 21.78 -4.18
N GLY A 182 18.95 21.31 -2.94
CA GLY A 182 19.69 21.92 -1.83
C GLY A 182 20.92 21.11 -1.41
N LYS A 183 21.73 21.68 -0.51
CA LYS A 183 22.76 20.94 0.22
C LYS A 183 22.21 20.56 1.59
N GLU A 184 22.30 19.29 1.94
CA GLU A 184 21.96 18.82 3.28
C GLU A 184 23.08 19.21 4.26
N ALA A 185 22.69 19.75 5.41
CA ALA A 185 23.63 20.18 6.44
C ALA A 185 24.21 18.97 7.19
N ASN A 186 23.41 17.92 7.37
CA ASN A 186 23.76 16.75 8.15
C ASN A 186 24.16 15.58 7.25
N VAL A 187 25.46 15.50 6.92
CA VAL A 187 26.03 14.38 6.18
C VAL A 187 26.92 13.54 7.09
N PHE A 188 26.52 12.29 7.33
CA PHE A 188 27.30 11.35 8.12
C PHE A 188 28.41 10.74 7.26
N LYS A 189 29.67 11.10 7.53
CA LYS A 189 30.84 10.56 6.81
C LYS A 189 31.57 9.54 7.67
N ASN A 190 32.00 8.43 7.05
CA ASN A 190 32.82 7.37 7.66
C ASN A 190 32.24 6.74 8.93
N LYS A 191 30.92 6.75 9.10
CA LYS A 191 30.23 6.02 10.16
C LYS A 191 29.65 4.73 9.59
N ASP A 192 29.65 3.67 10.39
CA ASP A 192 28.89 2.46 10.07
C ASP A 192 27.38 2.74 10.19
N LEU A 193 26.58 1.89 9.52
CA LEU A 193 25.13 2.06 9.48
C LEU A 193 24.49 2.10 10.87
N GLU A 194 24.95 1.27 11.82
CA GLU A 194 24.34 1.19 13.16
C GLU A 194 24.55 2.51 13.92
N SER A 195 25.78 3.04 13.88
CA SER A 195 26.10 4.34 14.46
C SER A 195 25.24 5.47 13.90
N VAL A 196 24.99 5.49 12.58
CA VAL A 196 24.14 6.52 11.96
C VAL A 196 22.68 6.38 12.39
N ILE A 197 22.15 5.15 12.43
CA ILE A 197 20.78 4.90 12.87
C ILE A 197 20.57 5.31 14.33
N GLU A 198 21.54 5.05 15.21
CA GLU A 198 21.46 5.48 16.61
C GLU A 198 21.49 7.00 16.77
N GLU A 199 22.23 7.72 15.92
CA GLU A 199 22.17 9.20 15.88
C GLU A 199 20.83 9.72 15.36
N LEU A 200 20.28 9.08 14.33
CA LEU A 200 18.96 9.43 13.82
C LEU A 200 17.86 9.20 14.87
N LYS A 201 17.92 8.09 15.62
CA LYS A 201 17.00 7.81 16.73
C LYS A 201 17.07 8.84 17.86
N LYS A 202 18.24 9.44 18.10
CA LYS A 202 18.38 10.56 19.05
C LYS A 202 17.67 11.83 18.55
N SER A 203 17.68 12.06 17.24
CA SER A 203 17.01 13.22 16.63
C SER A 203 15.50 13.03 16.42
N GLN A 204 15.07 11.80 16.18
CA GLN A 204 13.68 11.40 15.99
C GLN A 204 13.46 10.07 16.72
N ALA A 205 12.81 10.15 17.88
CA ALA A 205 12.47 8.97 18.65
C ALA A 205 11.47 8.08 17.89
N GLY A 206 11.48 6.78 18.19
CA GLY A 206 10.49 5.83 17.66
C GLY A 206 10.79 5.28 16.26
N LEU A 207 11.97 5.53 15.67
CA LEU A 207 12.34 4.90 14.40
C LEU A 207 12.52 3.39 14.54
N GLU A 208 11.68 2.63 13.84
CA GLU A 208 11.75 1.18 13.75
C GLU A 208 12.11 0.72 12.34
N ALA A 209 12.89 -0.35 12.28
CA ALA A 209 13.35 -0.97 11.04
C ALA A 209 12.26 -1.87 10.43
N ASP A 210 12.05 -1.76 9.12
CA ASP A 210 11.12 -2.60 8.37
C ASP A 210 11.59 -2.82 6.93
N ILE A 211 10.89 -3.71 6.21
CA ILE A 211 11.01 -3.89 4.76
C ILE A 211 10.18 -2.83 4.02
N LEU A 212 10.42 -2.70 2.70
CA LEU A 212 9.74 -1.69 1.89
C LEU A 212 8.28 -2.03 1.53
N GLU A 213 7.85 -3.28 1.72
CA GLU A 213 6.49 -3.70 1.41
C GLU A 213 5.45 -2.84 2.13
N SER A 214 4.29 -2.67 1.49
CA SER A 214 3.21 -1.88 2.06
C SER A 214 2.73 -2.45 3.40
N ILE A 215 2.47 -1.55 4.34
CA ILE A 215 1.80 -1.87 5.60
C ILE A 215 0.32 -2.01 5.30
N LEU A 216 -0.19 -3.21 5.47
CA LEU A 216 -1.60 -3.51 5.29
C LEU A 216 -2.28 -3.51 6.65
N VAL A 217 -3.22 -2.59 6.84
CA VAL A 217 -4.14 -2.60 7.97
C VAL A 217 -5.47 -3.09 7.44
N ILE A 218 -5.81 -4.35 7.75
CA ILE A 218 -7.20 -4.77 7.67
C ILE A 218 -7.92 -3.82 8.60
N ASN A 219 -8.91 -3.09 8.09
CA ASN A 219 -9.63 -2.07 8.86
C ASN A 219 -10.58 -2.71 9.90
N GLU A 220 -10.03 -3.61 10.70
CA GLU A 220 -10.68 -4.29 11.79
C GLU A 220 -11.24 -3.27 12.76
N GLU A 221 -10.61 -2.11 12.98
CA GLU A 221 -11.14 -1.11 13.89
C GLU A 221 -12.46 -0.47 13.41
N LYS A 222 -12.60 -0.13 12.12
CA LYS A 222 -13.92 0.33 11.60
C LYS A 222 -14.95 -0.80 11.62
N ILE A 223 -14.52 -2.06 11.51
CA ILE A 223 -15.41 -3.22 11.55
C ILE A 223 -15.82 -3.53 13.00
N LYS A 224 -14.89 -3.52 13.97
CA LYS A 224 -15.09 -3.68 15.42
C LYS A 224 -16.00 -2.61 16.02
N LYS A 225 -16.00 -1.39 15.46
CA LYS A 225 -16.97 -0.34 15.84
C LYS A 225 -18.42 -0.71 15.51
N ARG A 226 -18.67 -1.71 14.65
CA ARG A 226 -20.02 -2.21 14.34
C ARG A 226 -20.31 -3.40 15.24
N GLN A 227 -21.22 -3.22 16.19
CA GLN A 227 -21.73 -4.31 17.01
C GLN A 227 -22.54 -5.28 16.14
N LEU A 228 -22.35 -6.58 16.36
CA LEU A 228 -23.01 -7.65 15.60
C LEU A 228 -24.51 -7.60 15.80
N LYS A 229 -24.97 -7.49 17.05
CA LYS A 229 -26.39 -7.45 17.41
C LYS A 229 -27.13 -6.31 16.72
N SER A 230 -26.58 -5.10 16.72
CA SER A 230 -27.24 -3.94 16.09
C SER A 230 -27.29 -4.06 14.57
N THR A 231 -26.27 -4.69 13.98
CA THR A 231 -26.25 -4.94 12.54
C THR A 231 -27.29 -5.97 12.14
N ILE A 232 -27.43 -7.07 12.89
CA ILE A 232 -28.44 -8.10 12.64
C ILE A 232 -29.84 -7.50 12.76
N THR A 233 -30.14 -6.74 13.82
CA THR A 233 -31.44 -6.06 13.97
C THR A 233 -31.74 -5.14 12.79
N ARG A 234 -30.75 -4.43 12.25
CA ARG A 234 -30.95 -3.56 11.08
C ARG A 234 -31.22 -4.34 9.79
N LEU A 235 -30.69 -5.55 9.69
CA LEU A 235 -30.80 -6.42 8.52
C LEU A 235 -31.88 -7.51 8.69
N GLU A 236 -32.62 -7.52 9.81
CA GLU A 236 -33.57 -8.57 10.22
C GLU A 236 -34.53 -8.97 9.09
N LYS A 237 -35.19 -7.99 8.46
CA LYS A 237 -36.09 -8.23 7.33
C LYS A 237 -35.40 -8.88 6.13
N ASP A 238 -34.18 -8.43 5.81
CA ASP A 238 -33.44 -8.95 4.66
C ASP A 238 -32.87 -10.35 4.96
N LEU A 239 -32.69 -10.70 6.22
CA LEU A 239 -32.14 -11.98 6.66
C LEU A 239 -33.23 -13.03 6.99
N ALA A 240 -34.48 -12.61 7.16
CA ALA A 240 -35.59 -13.51 7.47
C ALA A 240 -35.77 -14.60 6.41
N THR A 241 -36.33 -15.74 6.84
CA THR A 241 -36.63 -16.90 5.97
C THR A 241 -37.45 -16.52 4.73
N GLU A 242 -38.39 -15.58 4.85
CA GLU A 242 -39.21 -15.06 3.75
C GLU A 242 -38.40 -14.33 2.65
N SER A 243 -37.22 -13.82 3.00
CA SER A 243 -36.31 -13.11 2.09
C SER A 243 -35.26 -14.04 1.46
N LEU A 244 -35.27 -15.35 1.76
CA LEU A 244 -34.32 -16.30 1.17
C LEU A 244 -34.41 -16.31 -0.36
N ALA A 245 -33.27 -16.57 -1.00
CA ALA A 245 -33.10 -16.53 -2.46
C ALA A 245 -33.36 -15.17 -3.14
N THR A 246 -33.45 -14.08 -2.38
CA THR A 246 -33.49 -12.71 -2.91
C THR A 246 -32.10 -12.06 -2.96
N VAL A 247 -31.97 -11.00 -3.76
CA VAL A 247 -30.71 -10.21 -3.82
C VAL A 247 -30.47 -9.48 -2.49
N SER A 248 -31.52 -9.08 -1.77
CA SER A 248 -31.42 -8.40 -0.47
C SER A 248 -30.83 -9.33 0.59
N SER A 249 -31.30 -10.58 0.69
CA SER A 249 -30.74 -11.55 1.65
C SER A 249 -29.28 -11.89 1.38
N VAL A 250 -28.92 -12.09 0.12
CA VAL A 250 -27.51 -12.29 -0.27
C VAL A 250 -26.66 -11.09 0.14
N LYS A 251 -27.10 -9.85 -0.16
CA LYS A 251 -26.37 -8.63 0.24
C LYS A 251 -26.29 -8.49 1.76
N ALA A 252 -27.33 -8.84 2.50
CA ALA A 252 -27.35 -8.77 3.96
C ALA A 252 -26.37 -9.79 4.56
N PHE A 253 -26.36 -11.04 4.07
CA PHE A 253 -25.41 -12.07 4.46
C PHE A 253 -23.96 -11.62 4.20
N TYR A 254 -23.65 -11.12 2.99
CA TYR A 254 -22.31 -10.62 2.66
C TYR A 254 -21.86 -9.46 3.56
N LYS A 255 -22.78 -8.58 3.97
CA LYS A 255 -22.48 -7.48 4.90
C LYS A 255 -22.17 -7.96 6.32
N LEU A 256 -22.74 -9.09 6.76
CA LEU A 256 -22.50 -9.66 8.08
C LEU A 256 -21.13 -10.37 8.19
N LEU A 257 -20.67 -11.04 7.12
CA LEU A 257 -19.42 -11.81 7.12
C LEU A 257 -18.22 -11.09 7.76
N PRO A 258 -17.85 -9.85 7.38
CA PRO A 258 -16.71 -9.18 8.01
C PRO A 258 -16.94 -8.90 9.50
N ILE A 259 -18.17 -8.60 9.91
CA ILE A 259 -18.50 -8.28 11.30
C ILE A 259 -18.39 -9.54 12.15
N ILE A 260 -18.99 -10.65 11.72
CA ILE A 260 -18.88 -11.96 12.38
C ILE A 260 -17.42 -12.39 12.51
N ARG A 261 -16.61 -12.23 11.45
CA ARG A 261 -15.17 -12.58 11.48
C ARG A 261 -14.35 -11.79 12.50
N THR A 262 -14.83 -10.64 12.93
CA THR A 262 -14.15 -9.77 13.90
C THR A 262 -14.82 -9.71 15.28
N SER A 263 -16.01 -10.28 15.41
CA SER A 263 -16.76 -10.36 16.68
C SER A 263 -16.15 -11.39 17.61
N SER A 264 -16.31 -11.18 18.92
CA SER A 264 -15.86 -12.16 19.91
C SER A 264 -16.79 -13.37 19.96
N ALA A 265 -16.29 -14.50 20.47
CA ALA A 265 -17.09 -15.71 20.63
C ALA A 265 -18.31 -15.47 21.53
N GLU A 266 -18.16 -14.63 22.56
CA GLU A 266 -19.24 -14.25 23.47
C GLU A 266 -20.34 -13.45 22.77
N GLU A 267 -19.97 -12.48 21.93
CA GLU A 267 -20.93 -11.67 21.17
C GLU A 267 -21.72 -12.54 20.18
N ILE A 268 -21.04 -13.46 19.49
CA ILE A 268 -21.67 -14.43 18.59
C ILE A 268 -22.62 -15.34 19.37
N LEU A 269 -22.20 -15.86 20.52
CA LEU A 269 -23.03 -16.73 21.35
C LEU A 269 -24.28 -16.02 21.89
N GLN A 270 -24.17 -14.74 22.26
CA GLN A 270 -25.30 -13.92 22.70
C GLN A 270 -26.34 -13.75 21.59
N VAL A 271 -25.89 -13.57 20.36
CA VAL A 271 -26.79 -13.47 19.19
C VAL A 271 -27.46 -14.81 18.92
N LEU A 272 -26.70 -15.91 18.87
CA LEU A 272 -27.23 -17.25 18.57
C LEU A 272 -28.25 -17.75 19.61
N LYS A 273 -28.13 -17.31 20.87
CA LYS A 273 -29.07 -17.66 21.94
C LYS A 273 -30.29 -16.73 22.03
N ASN A 274 -30.31 -15.65 21.25
CA ASN A 274 -31.40 -14.68 21.32
C ASN A 274 -32.58 -15.17 20.47
N GLU A 275 -33.66 -15.60 21.13
CA GLU A 275 -34.88 -16.12 20.49
C GLU A 275 -35.48 -15.15 19.45
N LYS A 276 -35.28 -13.83 19.62
CA LYS A 276 -35.71 -12.82 18.64
C LYS A 276 -35.10 -13.05 17.25
N PHE A 277 -33.91 -13.65 17.18
CA PHE A 277 -33.23 -13.95 15.92
C PHE A 277 -33.46 -15.38 15.44
N GLY A 278 -34.43 -16.12 16.01
CA GLY A 278 -34.68 -17.52 15.66
C GLY A 278 -35.15 -17.77 14.22
N ASP A 279 -35.71 -16.75 13.56
CA ASP A 279 -36.22 -16.81 12.17
C ASP A 279 -35.20 -16.33 11.11
N ILE A 280 -33.96 -16.01 11.55
CA ILE A 280 -32.80 -15.60 10.75
C ILE A 280 -31.77 -16.74 10.72
#